data_AF-A0A7V0UB13-F1
#
_entry.id   AF-A0A7V0UB13-F1
#
_cell.length_a   1.000
_cell.length_b   1.000
_cell.length_c   1.000
_cell.angle_alpha   90.00
_cell.angle_beta   90.00
_cell.angle_gamma   90.00
#
_symmetry.space_group_name_H-M   'P 1'
#
loop_
_entity.id
_entity.type
_entity.pdbx_description
1 polymer ?
#
loop_
_entity_poly.entity_id
_entity_poly.type
_entity_poly.pdbx_seq_one_letter_code
_entity_poly.pdbx_strand_id
1 'polypeptide(L)'
;MRSAKNELVATYGVEIKTDIILGDCKEKLKLLDDNSVDLIVTSPPYADQRKNTYGGIRPDKYVEWFLPISEQLLRVLKPTGTFI
;
A
#
# COMPACT_ATOMS: atom_id res chain seq x y z
N MET A 1 -5.05 55.64 12.26
CA MET A 1 -5.25 54.40 13.03
C MET A 1 -6.55 53.72 12.57
N ARG A 2 -6.47 52.75 11.66
CA ARG A 2 -7.53 51.78 11.43
C ARG A 2 -6.89 50.41 11.61
N SER A 3 -7.27 49.74 12.69
CA SER A 3 -6.85 48.36 12.98
C SER A 3 -7.58 47.45 12.00
N ALA A 4 -6.84 46.84 11.07
CA ALA A 4 -7.34 45.70 10.33
C ALA A 4 -7.33 44.50 11.27
N LYS A 5 -8.52 44.00 11.61
CA LYS A 5 -8.68 42.70 12.26
C LYS A 5 -8.19 41.66 11.25
N ASN A 6 -7.07 41.02 11.57
CA ASN A 6 -6.58 39.89 10.79
C ASN A 6 -7.53 38.72 11.07
N GLU A 7 -8.41 38.41 10.12
CA GLU A 7 -9.26 37.23 10.17
C GLU A 7 -8.36 35.98 10.10
N LEU A 8 -8.43 35.14 11.14
CA LEU A 8 -7.84 33.82 11.15
C LEU A 8 -8.66 32.93 10.20
N VAL A 9 -8.20 32.80 8.96
CA VAL A 9 -8.68 31.74 8.07
C VAL A 9 -7.97 30.46 8.49
N ALA A 10 -8.65 29.61 9.25
CA ALA A 10 -8.18 28.26 9.56
C ALA A 10 -8.15 27.44 8.27
N THR A 11 -6.98 27.28 7.67
CA THR A 11 -6.75 26.28 6.64
C THR A 11 -6.83 24.90 7.29
N TYR A 12 -7.93 24.18 7.06
CA TYR A 12 -8.06 22.75 7.35
C TYR A 12 -7.10 21.95 6.43
N GLY A 13 -5.80 22.05 6.67
CA GLY A 13 -4.81 21.26 5.98
C GLY A 13 -4.81 19.84 6.55
N VAL A 14 -5.29 18.86 5.79
CA VAL A 14 -5.02 17.46 6.11
C VAL A 14 -3.51 17.27 6.04
N GLU A 15 -2.90 16.89 7.15
CA GLU A 15 -1.49 16.54 7.17
C GLU A 15 -1.28 15.25 6.35
N ILE A 16 -0.51 15.35 5.26
CA ILE A 16 -0.19 14.20 4.41
C ILE A 16 1.08 13.55 4.96
N LYS A 17 0.95 12.31 5.43
CA LYS A 17 2.08 11.48 5.84
C LYS A 17 2.49 10.51 4.74
N THR A 18 3.80 10.34 4.53
CA THR A 18 4.36 9.35 3.60
C THR A 18 5.37 8.48 4.35
N ASP A 19 5.09 7.18 4.45
CA ASP A 19 5.98 6.19 5.07
C ASP A 19 6.51 5.23 4.00
N ILE A 20 7.82 4.93 4.03
CA ILE A 20 8.46 3.91 3.18
C ILE A 20 8.96 2.79 4.09
N ILE A 21 8.40 1.59 3.92
CA ILE A 21 8.76 0.42 4.74
C ILE A 21 9.66 -0.51 3.92
N LEU A 22 10.93 -0.63 4.30
CA LEU A 22 11.89 -1.54 3.65
C LEU A 22 11.74 -2.98 4.19
N GLY A 23 11.53 -3.95 3.29
CA GLY A 23 11.57 -5.38 3.60
C GLY A 23 10.69 -6.23 2.69
N ASP A 24 10.57 -7.52 3.01
CA ASP A 24 9.65 -8.43 2.35
C ASP A 24 8.20 -8.04 2.66
N CYS A 25 7.42 -7.70 1.64
CA CYS A 25 6.01 -7.33 1.77
C CYS A 25 5.18 -8.39 2.49
N LYS A 26 5.50 -9.68 2.31
CA LYS A 26 4.80 -10.80 2.98
C LYS A 26 4.89 -10.69 4.50
N GLU A 27 6.00 -10.18 5.01
CA GLU A 27 6.21 -9.98 6.45
C GLU A 27 5.79 -8.59 6.90
N LYS A 28 6.01 -7.55 6.09
CA LYS A 28 5.66 -6.17 6.46
C LYS A 28 4.16 -5.92 6.51
N LEU A 29 3.38 -6.53 5.62
CA LEU A 29 1.92 -6.38 5.63
C LEU A 29 1.31 -6.85 6.95
N LYS A 30 1.89 -7.86 7.63
CA LYS A 30 1.41 -8.38 8.93
C LYS A 30 1.48 -7.35 10.06
N LEU A 31 2.26 -6.28 9.90
CA LEU A 31 2.43 -5.21 10.90
C LEU A 31 1.38 -4.11 10.75
N LEU A 32 0.60 -4.12 9.67
CA LEU A 32 -0.49 -3.18 9.44
C LEU A 32 -1.78 -3.72 10.03
N ASP A 33 -2.64 -2.83 10.53
CA ASP A 33 -3.93 -3.19 11.10
C ASP A 33 -4.91 -3.69 10.02
N ASP A 34 -5.88 -4.51 10.45
CA ASP A 34 -7.00 -4.95 9.62
C ASP A 34 -7.81 -3.75 9.13
N ASN A 35 -8.34 -3.81 7.90
CA ASN A 35 -9.23 -2.78 7.34
C ASN A 35 -8.68 -1.33 7.48
N SER A 36 -7.39 -1.14 7.30
CA SER A 36 -6.70 0.15 7.47
C SER A 36 -6.42 0.88 6.15
N VAL A 37 -6.50 0.18 5.01
CA VAL A 37 -6.13 0.70 3.69
C VAL A 37 -7.36 0.88 2.79
N ASP A 38 -7.49 2.06 2.17
CA ASP A 38 -8.59 2.37 1.23
C ASP A 38 -8.27 1.94 -0.22
N LEU A 39 -7.01 2.04 -0.63
CA LEU A 39 -6.57 1.72 -1.99
C LEU A 39 -5.23 1.00 -1.97
N ILE A 40 -5.19 -0.16 -2.61
CA ILE A 40 -3.97 -0.91 -2.88
C ILE A 40 -3.73 -0.85 -4.39
N VAL A 41 -2.54 -0.41 -4.78
CA VAL A 41 -2.04 -0.48 -6.15
C VAL A 41 -0.75 -1.29 -6.12
N THR A 42 -0.70 -2.41 -6.85
CA THR A 42 0.52 -3.22 -6.87
C THR A 42 0.86 -3.74 -8.26
N SER A 43 2.15 -3.90 -8.52
CA SER A 43 2.70 -4.50 -9.74
C SER A 43 3.65 -5.65 -9.32
N PRO A 44 3.09 -6.78 -8.84
CA PRO A 44 3.89 -7.88 -8.33
C PRO A 44 4.84 -8.40 -9.43
N PRO A 45 6.03 -8.91 -9.08
CA PRO A 45 6.97 -9.43 -10.06
C PRO A 45 6.32 -10.45 -10.99
N TYR A 46 6.25 -10.16 -12.29
CA TYR A 46 5.61 -11.07 -13.24
C TYR A 46 6.37 -12.38 -13.38
N ALA A 47 5.61 -13.48 -13.47
CA ALA A 47 6.14 -14.83 -13.46
C ALA A 47 7.20 -15.12 -14.54
N ASP A 48 7.08 -14.50 -15.71
CA ASP A 48 7.96 -14.78 -16.85
C ASP A 48 9.01 -13.70 -17.15
N GLN A 49 8.92 -12.50 -16.57
CA GLN A 49 9.62 -11.36 -17.18
C GLN A 49 11.08 -11.19 -16.79
N ARG A 50 11.63 -11.93 -15.81
CA ARG A 50 12.95 -11.61 -15.26
C ARG A 50 13.72 -12.83 -14.69
N LYS A 51 13.98 -13.85 -15.52
CA LYS A 51 14.87 -14.98 -15.16
C LYS A 51 16.23 -14.54 -14.59
N ASN A 52 16.75 -13.40 -15.05
CA ASN A 52 18.09 -12.93 -14.70
C ASN A 52 18.15 -11.78 -13.68
N THR A 53 17.03 -11.32 -13.12
CA THR A 53 17.02 -10.15 -12.20
C THR A 53 16.36 -10.41 -10.86
N TYR A 54 15.44 -11.37 -10.74
CA TYR A 54 14.74 -11.67 -9.47
C TYR A 54 14.61 -13.17 -9.15
N GLY A 55 15.35 -14.04 -9.85
CA GLY A 55 15.16 -15.49 -9.73
C GLY A 55 13.87 -16.02 -10.37
N GLY A 56 12.94 -15.13 -10.74
CA GLY A 56 11.73 -15.38 -11.55
C GLY A 56 10.82 -16.47 -10.97
N ILE A 57 9.69 -16.09 -10.38
CA ILE A 57 8.71 -17.08 -9.92
C ILE A 57 8.13 -17.76 -11.15
N ARG A 58 8.41 -19.05 -11.34
CA ARG A 58 7.89 -19.78 -12.50
C ARG A 58 6.35 -19.63 -12.56
N PRO A 59 5.75 -19.51 -13.76
CA PRO A 59 4.31 -19.33 -13.90
C PRO A 59 3.46 -20.36 -13.16
N ASP A 60 3.91 -21.61 -13.15
CA ASP A 60 3.26 -22.73 -12.43
C ASP A 60 3.30 -22.58 -10.90
N LYS A 61 4.15 -21.70 -10.38
CA LYS A 61 4.30 -21.40 -8.94
C LYS A 61 3.82 -20.02 -8.53
N TYR A 62 3.39 -19.20 -9.48
CA TYR A 62 3.01 -17.82 -9.21
C TYR A 62 1.82 -17.71 -8.25
N VAL A 63 0.77 -18.48 -8.49
CA VAL A 63 -0.43 -18.47 -7.64
C VAL A 63 -0.08 -18.91 -6.22
N GLU A 64 0.64 -20.03 -6.06
CA GLU A 64 1.09 -20.52 -4.74
C GLU A 64 1.94 -19.49 -3.99
N TRP A 65 2.80 -18.77 -4.71
CA TRP A 65 3.62 -17.71 -4.16
C TRP A 65 2.81 -16.47 -3.75
N PHE A 66 1.85 -16.05 -4.58
CA PHE A 66 1.11 -14.81 -4.38
C PHE A 66 -0.04 -14.93 -3.37
N LEU A 67 -0.68 -16.10 -3.27
CA LEU A 67 -1.80 -16.33 -2.35
C LEU A 67 -1.56 -15.83 -0.91
N PRO A 68 -0.46 -16.19 -0.22
CA PRO A 68 -0.22 -15.70 1.14
C PRO A 68 0.01 -14.19 1.23
N ILE A 69 0.43 -13.54 0.13
CA ILE A 69 0.53 -12.07 0.06
C ILE A 69 -0.88 -11.48 -0.10
N SER A 70 -1.66 -12.03 -1.03
CA SER A 70 -3.03 -11.57 -1.30
C SER A 70 -3.97 -11.69 -0.10
N GLU A 71 -3.76 -12.71 0.74
CA GLU A 71 -4.48 -12.85 2.00
C GLU A 71 -4.24 -11.65 2.93
N GLN A 72 -2.98 -11.20 3.04
CA GLN A 72 -2.64 -10.04 3.84
C GLN A 72 -3.11 -8.74 3.19
N LEU A 73 -3.07 -8.63 1.86
CA LEU A 73 -3.64 -7.49 1.14
C LEU A 73 -5.15 -7.37 1.40
N LEU A 74 -5.89 -8.48 1.36
CA LEU A 74 -7.31 -8.51 1.68
C LEU A 74 -7.58 -8.15 3.14
N ARG A 75 -6.76 -8.65 4.09
CA ARG A 75 -6.90 -8.34 5.52
C ARG A 75 -6.77 -6.84 5.81
N VAL A 76 -5.78 -6.18 5.21
CA VAL A 76 -5.54 -4.74 5.46
C VAL A 76 -6.48 -3.85 4.65
N LEU A 77 -7.07 -4.35 3.55
CA LEU A 77 -8.02 -3.59 2.74
C LEU A 77 -9.35 -3.43 3.50
N LYS A 78 -9.88 -2.21 3.52
CA LYS A 78 -11.22 -1.95 4.05
C LYS A 78 -12.30 -2.69 3.25
N PRO A 79 -13.48 -2.97 3.82
CA PRO A 79 -14.60 -3.54 3.06
C PRO A 79 -15.07 -2.65 1.90
N THR A 80 -14.83 -1.34 1.99
CA THR A 80 -15.09 -0.34 0.95
C THR A 80 -13.88 -0.03 0.08
N GLY A 81 -12.74 -0.69 0.33
CA GLY A 81 -11.48 -0.43 -0.34
C GLY A 81 -11.42 -1.03 -1.74
N THR A 82 -10.47 -0.55 -2.54
CA THR A 82 -10.22 -1.05 -3.90
C THR A 82 -8.82 -1.65 -4.00
N PHE A 83 -8.71 -2.76 -4.73
CA PHE A 83 -7.44 -3.39 -5.07
C PHE A 83 -7.26 -3.42 -6.60
N ILE A 84 -6.17 -2.81 -7.08
CA ILE A 84 -5.75 -2.71 -8.48
C ILE A 84 -4.43 -3.47 -8.69
#